data_AF-A0A074Z0L1-F1
#
_entry.id   AF-A0A074Z0L1-F1
#
_cell.length_a   1.000
_cell.length_b   1.000
_cell.length_c   1.000
_cell.angle_alpha   90.00
_cell.angle_beta   90.00
_cell.angle_gamma   90.00
#
_symmetry.space_group_name_H-M   'P 1'
#
loop_
_entity.id
_entity.type
_entity.pdbx_description
1 polymer ?
#
loop_
_entity_poly.entity_id
_entity_poly.type
_entity_poly.pdbx_seq_one_letter_code
_entity_poly.pdbx_strand_id
1 'polypeptide(L)'
;MRRRPQDKNAPRKPPTAFMLYVKHRRLQSEQLASLPFGERNRILGSEWSNLPADQKAGFFNEAKELRDKYTQLLAEYKKSDAYKDWLASAESTEIQKTKSRGKHKLDPISGSVQPDYKIPIFTHEFLEYNRLREVVLRQLKKQAVQLEEETALLSKHVDNLVNAEAKTKSQLQTYQEQLDNEEQLLKRLHKELVAALGEIVLPHTTVNDPNSKGTERITETSVESFLSQLGQLHKSKQHMDVVNKVIQALNTAIAKKVLKLLI
;
A
#
# COMPACT_ATOMS: atom_id res chain seq x y z
N MET A 1 -39.59 8.26 7.66
CA MET A 1 -38.86 7.85 6.44
C MET A 1 -39.29 6.45 6.04
N ARG A 2 -39.88 6.24 4.85
CA ARG A 2 -40.11 4.88 4.32
C ARG A 2 -38.78 4.31 3.84
N ARG A 3 -38.41 3.11 4.32
CA ARG A 3 -37.18 2.42 3.88
C ARG A 3 -37.30 2.14 2.38
N ARG A 4 -36.25 2.45 1.61
CA ARG A 4 -36.21 2.07 0.18
C ARG A 4 -36.34 0.54 0.08
N PRO A 5 -37.06 0.01 -0.93
CA PRO A 5 -37.14 -1.43 -1.16
C PRO A 5 -35.72 -1.98 -1.22
N GLN A 6 -35.38 -2.82 -0.26
CA GLN A 6 -34.07 -3.44 -0.22
C GLN A 6 -34.06 -4.54 -1.26
N ASP A 7 -33.10 -4.44 -2.18
CA ASP A 7 -32.85 -5.46 -3.18
C ASP A 7 -32.65 -6.82 -2.48
N LYS A 8 -33.49 -7.79 -2.83
CA LYS A 8 -33.44 -9.13 -2.24
C LYS A 8 -32.20 -9.91 -2.69
N ASN A 9 -31.62 -9.53 -3.84
CA ASN A 9 -30.48 -10.23 -4.43
C ASN A 9 -29.13 -9.57 -4.12
N ALA A 10 -29.12 -8.38 -3.54
CA ALA A 10 -27.89 -7.73 -3.13
C ALA A 10 -27.29 -8.41 -1.88
N PRO A 11 -25.95 -8.61 -1.84
CA PRO A 11 -25.30 -9.12 -0.64
C PRO A 11 -25.60 -8.20 0.55
N ARG A 12 -25.79 -8.80 1.73
CA ARG A 12 -26.09 -8.05 2.96
C ARG A 12 -24.82 -7.50 3.59
N LYS A 13 -24.88 -6.28 4.10
CA LYS A 13 -23.76 -5.66 4.81
C LYS A 13 -23.32 -6.54 6.00
N PRO A 14 -22.01 -6.81 6.15
CA PRO A 14 -21.52 -7.65 7.22
C PRO A 14 -21.62 -6.92 8.58
N PRO A 15 -21.74 -7.69 9.67
CA PRO A 15 -21.74 -7.13 11.02
C PRO A 15 -20.39 -6.50 11.38
N THR A 16 -20.41 -5.47 12.22
CA THR A 16 -19.20 -4.88 12.80
C THR A 16 -18.62 -5.78 13.90
N ALA A 17 -17.36 -5.56 14.29
CA ALA A 17 -16.70 -6.32 15.37
C ALA A 17 -17.53 -6.37 16.67
N PHE A 18 -18.12 -5.23 17.06
CA PHE A 18 -19.03 -5.18 18.20
C PHE A 18 -20.31 -6.01 17.98
N MET A 19 -20.89 -5.99 16.77
CA MET A 19 -22.10 -6.78 16.48
C MET A 19 -21.80 -8.29 16.45
N LEU A 20 -20.60 -8.69 16.03
CA LEU A 20 -20.12 -10.08 16.14
C LEU A 20 -19.97 -10.49 17.60
N TYR A 21 -19.38 -9.64 18.42
CA TYR A 21 -19.30 -9.85 19.86
C TYR A 21 -20.68 -9.97 20.51
N VAL A 22 -21.61 -9.06 20.21
CA VAL A 22 -23.00 -9.12 20.69
C VAL A 22 -23.68 -10.43 20.26
N LYS A 23 -23.47 -10.88 19.03
CA LYS A 23 -24.00 -12.15 18.53
C LYS A 23 -23.42 -13.34 19.32
N HIS A 24 -22.10 -13.38 19.48
CA HIS A 24 -21.39 -14.42 20.23
C HIS A 24 -21.86 -14.46 21.69
N ARG A 25 -21.95 -13.30 22.35
CA ARG A 25 -22.33 -13.18 23.75
C ARG A 25 -23.79 -13.58 24.01
N ARG A 26 -24.70 -13.31 23.07
CA ARG A 26 -26.10 -13.77 23.13
C ARG A 26 -26.23 -15.29 23.04
N LEU A 27 -25.35 -15.95 22.28
CA LEU A 27 -25.35 -17.41 22.18
C LEU A 27 -24.77 -18.07 23.44
N GLN A 28 -23.91 -17.35 24.17
CA GLN A 28 -23.29 -17.84 25.40
C GLN A 28 -24.16 -17.65 26.66
N SER A 29 -25.20 -16.82 26.62
CA SER A 29 -26.05 -16.56 27.78
C SER A 29 -27.50 -16.31 27.37
N GLU A 30 -28.35 -17.31 27.64
CA GLU A 30 -29.80 -17.19 27.47
C GLU A 30 -30.41 -16.11 28.38
N GLN A 31 -29.81 -15.89 29.56
CA GLN A 31 -30.21 -14.84 30.49
C GLN A 31 -29.99 -13.44 29.91
N LEU A 32 -28.86 -13.21 29.23
CA LEU A 32 -28.63 -11.95 28.51
C LEU A 32 -29.56 -11.83 27.29
N ALA A 33 -29.97 -12.96 26.69
CA ALA A 33 -30.88 -12.95 25.55
C ALA A 33 -32.32 -12.57 25.96
N SER A 34 -32.77 -12.97 27.16
CA SER A 34 -34.11 -12.67 27.70
C SER A 34 -34.27 -11.25 28.25
N LEU A 35 -33.18 -10.51 28.49
CA LEU A 35 -33.25 -9.14 28.99
C LEU A 35 -33.85 -8.16 27.95
N PRO A 36 -34.54 -7.10 28.43
CA PRO A 36 -35.01 -6.02 27.57
C PRO A 36 -33.89 -5.41 26.72
N PHE A 37 -34.22 -4.99 25.49
CA PHE A 37 -33.22 -4.52 24.52
C PHE A 37 -32.30 -3.42 25.06
N GLY A 38 -32.84 -2.45 25.79
CA GLY A 38 -32.06 -1.33 26.35
C GLY A 38 -31.05 -1.79 27.41
N GLU A 39 -31.47 -2.64 28.34
CA GLU A 39 -30.63 -3.13 29.43
C GLU A 39 -29.53 -4.07 28.92
N ARG A 40 -29.90 -4.99 28.02
CA ARG A 40 -28.96 -5.86 27.33
C ARG A 40 -27.87 -5.08 26.58
N ASN A 41 -28.24 -4.06 25.81
CA ASN A 41 -27.25 -3.30 25.04
C ASN A 41 -26.34 -2.46 25.95
N ARG A 42 -26.84 -2.00 27.11
CA ARG A 42 -26.02 -1.31 28.11
C ARG A 42 -24.96 -2.25 28.69
N ILE A 43 -25.35 -3.46 29.09
CA ILE A 43 -24.42 -4.48 29.61
C ILE A 43 -23.37 -4.83 28.55
N LEU A 44 -23.81 -5.19 27.34
CA LEU A 44 -22.92 -5.58 26.25
C LEU A 44 -21.97 -4.45 25.82
N GLY A 45 -22.44 -3.20 25.82
CA GLY A 45 -21.60 -2.04 25.54
C GLY A 45 -20.52 -1.85 26.60
N SER A 46 -20.86 -2.05 27.87
CA SER A 46 -19.89 -1.97 28.97
C SER A 46 -18.89 -3.13 28.94
N GLU A 47 -19.35 -4.37 28.72
CA GLU A 47 -18.48 -5.54 28.59
C GLU A 47 -17.51 -5.36 27.42
N TRP A 48 -17.99 -4.88 26.27
CA TRP A 48 -17.15 -4.61 25.11
C TRP A 48 -16.10 -3.52 25.40
N SER A 49 -16.46 -2.42 26.05
CA SER A 49 -15.49 -1.38 26.38
C SER A 49 -14.36 -1.91 27.27
N ASN A 50 -14.68 -2.79 28.23
CA ASN A 50 -13.73 -3.37 29.18
C ASN A 50 -13.02 -4.64 28.68
N LEU A 51 -13.35 -5.14 27.48
CA LEU A 51 -12.75 -6.35 26.93
C LEU A 51 -11.26 -6.15 26.61
N PRO A 52 -10.37 -7.11 26.93
CA PRO A 52 -8.94 -7.03 26.59
C PRO A 52 -8.69 -6.84 25.10
N ALA A 53 -7.61 -6.13 24.76
CA ALA A 53 -7.26 -5.81 23.38
C ALA A 53 -7.11 -7.07 22.51
N ASP A 54 -6.55 -8.15 23.04
CA ASP A 54 -6.34 -9.41 22.33
C ASP A 54 -7.65 -10.08 21.93
N GLN A 55 -8.65 -10.06 22.83
CA GLN A 55 -9.97 -10.62 22.55
C GLN A 55 -10.75 -9.74 21.58
N LYS A 56 -10.63 -8.40 21.69
CA LYS A 56 -11.18 -7.47 20.70
C LYS A 56 -10.56 -7.69 19.31
N ALA A 57 -9.24 -7.91 19.25
CA ALA A 57 -8.51 -8.11 18.00
C ALA A 57 -9.07 -9.29 17.20
N GLY A 58 -9.45 -10.40 17.87
CA GLY A 58 -10.14 -11.52 17.23
C GLY A 58 -11.42 -11.11 16.50
N PHE A 59 -12.29 -10.36 17.16
CA PHE A 59 -13.53 -9.85 16.54
C PHE A 59 -13.29 -8.79 15.46
N PHE A 60 -12.23 -7.98 15.59
CA PHE A 60 -11.83 -7.04 14.54
C PHE A 60 -11.32 -7.75 13.28
N ASN A 61 -10.54 -8.82 13.45
CA ASN A 61 -10.06 -9.64 12.35
C ASN A 61 -11.23 -10.35 11.65
N GLU A 62 -12.14 -10.97 12.40
CA GLU A 62 -13.33 -11.62 11.85
C GLU A 62 -14.23 -10.61 11.10
N ALA A 63 -14.44 -9.41 11.66
CA ALA A 63 -15.20 -8.35 11.00
C ALA A 63 -14.52 -7.86 9.71
N LYS A 64 -13.18 -7.78 9.71
CA LYS A 64 -12.40 -7.42 8.53
C LYS A 64 -12.56 -8.47 7.43
N GLU A 65 -12.41 -9.75 7.75
CA GLU A 65 -12.60 -10.83 6.78
C GLU A 65 -14.01 -10.84 6.18
N LEU A 66 -15.05 -10.66 7.00
CA LEU A 66 -16.42 -10.57 6.51
C LEU A 66 -16.64 -9.34 5.62
N ARG A 67 -15.98 -8.22 5.93
CA ARG A 67 -15.99 -7.02 5.08
C ARG A 67 -15.31 -7.26 3.74
N ASP A 68 -14.19 -7.96 3.73
CA ASP A 68 -13.43 -8.24 2.52
C ASP A 68 -14.21 -9.21 1.62
N LYS A 69 -14.79 -10.28 2.19
CA LYS A 69 -15.72 -11.19 1.50
C LYS A 69 -16.94 -10.47 0.92
N TYR A 70 -17.56 -9.59 1.71
CA TYR A 70 -18.68 -8.77 1.22
C TYR A 70 -18.28 -7.86 0.06
N THR A 71 -17.07 -7.29 0.10
CA THR A 71 -16.56 -6.40 -0.95
C THR A 71 -16.37 -7.17 -2.25
N GLN A 72 -15.85 -8.39 -2.18
CA GLN A 72 -15.73 -9.29 -3.35
C GLN A 72 -17.11 -9.68 -3.90
N LEU A 73 -18.02 -10.17 -3.05
CA LEU A 73 -19.38 -10.52 -3.44
C LEU A 73 -20.15 -9.33 -4.03
N LEU A 74 -19.94 -8.12 -3.52
CA LEU A 74 -20.55 -6.90 -4.06
C LEU A 74 -19.96 -6.52 -5.41
N ALA A 75 -18.65 -6.72 -5.61
CA ALA A 75 -18.00 -6.48 -6.90
C ALA A 75 -18.49 -7.47 -7.97
N GLU A 76 -18.70 -8.74 -7.60
CA GLU A 76 -19.31 -9.75 -8.46
C GLU A 76 -20.79 -9.45 -8.73
N TYR A 77 -21.55 -9.07 -7.70
CA TYR A 77 -22.94 -8.67 -7.83
C TYR A 77 -23.11 -7.52 -8.83
N LYS A 78 -22.25 -6.50 -8.75
CA LYS A 78 -22.25 -5.36 -9.69
C LYS A 78 -21.97 -5.76 -11.15
N LYS A 79 -21.32 -6.91 -11.39
CA LYS A 79 -21.06 -7.44 -12.74
C LYS A 79 -22.17 -8.35 -13.24
N SER A 80 -23.02 -8.87 -12.36
CA SER A 80 -24.14 -9.75 -12.69
C SER A 80 -25.27 -9.02 -13.41
N ASP A 81 -25.97 -9.72 -14.30
CA ASP A 81 -27.15 -9.21 -14.99
C ASP A 81 -28.30 -8.89 -14.02
N ALA A 82 -28.34 -9.54 -12.86
CA ALA A 82 -29.30 -9.20 -11.81
C ALA A 82 -29.16 -7.76 -11.27
N TYR A 83 -27.94 -7.19 -11.27
CA TYR A 83 -27.73 -5.80 -10.87
C TYR A 83 -28.18 -4.82 -11.97
N LYS A 84 -28.04 -5.21 -13.24
CA LYS A 84 -28.55 -4.43 -14.39
C LYS A 84 -30.07 -4.43 -14.42
N ASP A 85 -30.69 -5.59 -14.18
CA ASP A 85 -32.15 -5.74 -14.10
C ASP A 85 -32.74 -4.98 -12.91
N TRP A 86 -32.03 -4.94 -11.78
CA TRP A 86 -32.41 -4.12 -10.63
C TRP A 86 -32.31 -2.62 -10.92
N LEU A 87 -31.25 -2.16 -11.60
CA LEU A 87 -31.12 -0.76 -12.04
C LEU A 87 -32.25 -0.37 -13.01
N ALA A 88 -32.56 -1.22 -14.00
CA ALA A 88 -33.65 -1.00 -14.95
C ALA A 88 -35.04 -1.01 -14.26
N SER A 89 -35.23 -1.85 -13.24
CA SER A 89 -36.45 -1.91 -12.43
C SER A 89 -36.59 -0.68 -11.51
N ALA A 90 -35.49 -0.17 -10.96
CA ALA A 90 -35.46 1.05 -10.17
C ALA A 90 -35.77 2.29 -11.02
N GLU A 91 -35.18 2.38 -12.20
CA GLU A 91 -35.39 3.47 -13.17
C GLU A 91 -36.84 3.48 -13.70
N SER A 92 -37.39 2.32 -14.06
CA SER A 92 -38.80 2.20 -14.48
C SER A 92 -39.80 2.54 -13.36
N THR A 93 -39.50 2.20 -12.10
CA THR A 93 -40.33 2.59 -10.94
C THR A 93 -40.31 4.10 -10.69
N GLU A 94 -39.18 4.76 -10.96
CA GLU A 94 -39.03 6.21 -10.82
C GLU A 94 -39.75 6.97 -11.96
N ILE A 95 -39.70 6.44 -13.19
CA ILE A 95 -40.45 6.95 -14.35
C ILE A 95 -41.97 6.75 -14.20
N GLN A 96 -42.43 5.67 -13.57
CA GLN A 96 -43.86 5.46 -13.33
C GLN A 96 -44.42 6.40 -12.23
N LYS A 97 -43.62 6.72 -11.20
CA LYS A 97 -44.03 7.68 -10.14
C LYS A 97 -44.13 9.13 -10.63
N THR A 98 -43.39 9.51 -11.68
CA THR A 98 -43.49 10.84 -12.29
C THR A 98 -44.67 10.94 -13.26
N LYS A 99 -45.04 9.83 -13.93
CA LYS A 99 -46.20 9.78 -14.85
C LYS A 99 -47.55 9.62 -14.13
N SER A 100 -47.62 8.96 -12.97
CA SER A 100 -48.89 8.75 -12.24
C SER A 100 -49.39 9.97 -11.46
N ARG A 101 -48.55 10.98 -11.22
CA ARG A 101 -48.98 12.24 -10.56
C ARG A 101 -49.78 13.19 -11.47
N GLY A 102 -49.89 12.89 -12.77
CA GLY A 102 -50.56 13.76 -13.76
C GLY A 102 -51.95 13.30 -14.23
N LYS A 103 -52.51 12.19 -13.73
CA LYS A 103 -53.81 11.67 -14.19
C LYS A 103 -54.68 11.21 -13.02
N HIS A 104 -55.31 12.15 -12.34
CA HIS A 104 -56.62 11.90 -11.73
C HIS A 104 -57.64 12.81 -12.42
N LYS A 105 -58.48 12.22 -13.28
CA LYS A 105 -59.78 12.77 -13.65
C LYS A 105 -60.64 12.76 -12.39
N LEU A 106 -61.24 13.90 -12.06
CA LEU A 106 -62.24 14.02 -11.02
C LEU A 106 -63.60 13.65 -11.62
N ASP A 107 -64.20 12.56 -11.16
CA ASP A 107 -65.64 12.32 -11.32
C ASP A 107 -66.41 13.12 -10.25
N PRO A 108 -67.60 13.65 -10.55
CA PRO A 108 -68.36 14.45 -9.59
C PRO A 108 -69.14 13.51 -8.64
N ILE A 109 -68.72 13.42 -7.39
CA ILE A 109 -69.52 12.79 -6.33
C ILE A 109 -70.11 13.89 -5.44
N SER A 110 -71.44 14.04 -5.60
CA SER A 110 -72.35 14.64 -4.64
C SER A 110 -72.38 13.79 -3.36
N GLY A 111 -72.18 14.40 -2.19
CA GLY A 111 -72.24 13.69 -0.91
C GLY A 111 -71.57 14.43 0.23
N SER A 112 -72.41 15.06 1.04
CA SER A 112 -72.17 15.83 2.27
C SER A 112 -71.08 15.35 3.26
N VAL A 113 -70.49 16.36 3.92
CA VAL A 113 -69.70 16.40 5.17
C VAL A 113 -68.17 16.44 4.97
N GLN A 114 -67.61 17.66 5.06
CA GLN A 114 -66.17 17.93 5.17
C GLN A 114 -65.92 18.70 6.48
N PRO A 115 -65.15 18.18 7.45
CA PRO A 115 -64.41 19.04 8.35
C PRO A 115 -63.28 19.70 7.54
N ASP A 116 -63.22 21.03 7.60
CA ASP A 116 -62.35 21.88 6.80
C ASP A 116 -60.87 21.71 7.21
N TYR A 117 -60.25 20.61 6.77
CA TYR A 117 -58.81 20.42 6.81
C TYR A 117 -58.22 20.60 5.41
N LYS A 118 -58.42 21.79 4.83
CA LYS A 118 -57.58 22.26 3.71
C LYS A 118 -56.18 22.52 4.26
N ILE A 119 -55.34 21.48 4.30
CA ILE A 119 -53.88 21.67 4.44
C ILE A 119 -53.43 22.43 3.19
N PRO A 120 -53.01 23.70 3.30
CA PRO A 120 -52.59 24.44 2.12
C PRO A 120 -51.34 23.74 1.56
N ILE A 121 -51.43 23.20 0.34
CA ILE A 121 -50.29 22.58 -0.36
C ILE A 121 -49.11 23.55 -0.60
N PHE A 122 -49.30 24.83 -0.24
CA PHE A 122 -48.32 25.91 -0.24
C PHE A 122 -48.31 26.65 1.10
N THR A 123 -48.30 25.95 2.24
CA THR A 123 -47.98 26.62 3.50
C THR A 123 -46.60 27.28 3.42
N HIS A 124 -46.42 28.39 4.13
CA HIS A 124 -45.13 29.08 4.22
C HIS A 124 -44.01 28.11 4.63
N GLU A 125 -44.27 27.23 5.60
CA GLU A 125 -43.34 26.21 6.07
C GLU A 125 -42.95 25.20 4.98
N PHE A 126 -43.89 24.78 4.13
CA PHE A 126 -43.59 23.87 3.01
C PHE A 126 -42.71 24.53 1.94
N LEU A 127 -43.02 25.78 1.59
CA LEU A 127 -42.24 26.57 0.63
C LEU A 127 -40.82 26.84 1.15
N GLU A 128 -40.70 27.19 2.42
CA GLU A 128 -39.41 27.43 3.10
C GLU A 128 -38.58 26.15 3.20
N TYR A 129 -39.18 25.03 3.60
CA TYR A 129 -38.53 23.72 3.60
C TYR A 129 -38.04 23.32 2.21
N ASN A 130 -38.86 23.51 1.17
CA ASN A 130 -38.47 23.21 -0.20
C ASN A 130 -37.30 24.09 -0.65
N ARG A 131 -37.35 25.39 -0.37
CA ARG A 131 -36.26 26.34 -0.65
C ARG A 131 -34.97 25.94 0.05
N LEU A 132 -35.01 25.64 1.35
CA LEU A 132 -33.85 25.19 2.12
C LEU A 132 -33.29 23.87 1.58
N ARG A 133 -34.16 22.92 1.26
CA ARG A 133 -33.75 21.65 0.64
C ARG A 133 -33.04 21.88 -0.70
N GLU A 134 -33.55 22.76 -1.56
CA GLU A 134 -32.91 23.09 -2.83
C GLU A 134 -31.56 23.80 -2.63
N VAL A 135 -31.44 24.68 -1.64
CA VAL A 135 -30.15 25.30 -1.26
C VAL A 135 -29.15 24.24 -0.79
N VAL A 136 -29.56 23.33 0.10
CA VAL A 136 -28.71 22.24 0.59
C VAL A 136 -28.30 21.32 -0.56
N LEU A 137 -29.21 20.97 -1.47
CA LEU A 137 -28.89 20.14 -2.63
C LEU A 137 -27.89 20.82 -3.56
N ARG A 138 -28.02 22.13 -3.79
CA ARG A 138 -27.04 22.90 -4.57
C ARG A 138 -25.67 22.90 -3.90
N GLN A 139 -25.64 23.10 -2.58
CA GLN A 139 -24.39 23.09 -1.82
C GLN A 139 -23.72 21.70 -1.84
N LEU A 140 -24.50 20.62 -1.66
CA LEU A 140 -23.99 19.25 -1.73
C LEU A 140 -23.46 18.91 -3.13
N LYS A 141 -24.15 19.33 -4.19
CA LYS A 141 -23.65 19.17 -5.57
C LYS A 141 -22.34 19.89 -5.79
N LYS A 142 -22.23 21.13 -5.29
CA LYS A 142 -20.98 21.90 -5.36
C LYS A 142 -19.84 21.18 -4.62
N GLN A 143 -20.09 20.69 -3.40
CA GLN A 143 -19.10 19.93 -2.63
C GLN A 143 -18.71 18.63 -3.33
N ALA A 144 -19.66 17.92 -3.94
CA ALA A 144 -19.37 16.69 -4.69
C ALA A 144 -18.44 16.96 -5.88
N VAL A 145 -18.70 18.03 -6.64
CA VAL A 145 -17.83 18.44 -7.76
C VAL A 145 -16.44 18.83 -7.28
N GLN A 146 -16.34 19.58 -6.18
CA GLN A 146 -15.04 19.95 -5.59
C GLN A 146 -14.23 18.73 -5.17
N LEU A 147 -14.87 17.77 -4.49
CA LEU A 147 -14.20 16.53 -4.09
C LEU A 147 -13.80 15.69 -5.31
N GLU A 148 -14.62 15.66 -6.36
CA GLU A 148 -14.28 14.98 -7.61
C GLU A 148 -13.03 15.60 -8.26
N GLU A 149 -12.96 16.93 -8.34
CA GLU A 149 -11.78 17.66 -8.83
C GLU A 149 -10.53 17.39 -7.99
N GLU A 150 -10.65 17.41 -6.65
CA GLU A 150 -9.54 17.10 -5.74
C GLU A 150 -9.05 15.66 -5.91
N THR A 151 -9.96 14.69 -6.05
CA THR A 151 -9.58 13.29 -6.29
C THR A 151 -8.88 13.09 -7.63
N ALA A 152 -9.31 13.81 -8.68
CA ALA A 152 -8.66 13.76 -9.99
C ALA A 152 -7.24 14.34 -9.93
N LEU A 153 -7.06 15.46 -9.22
CA LEU A 153 -5.74 16.07 -9.01
C LEU A 153 -4.82 15.15 -8.21
N LEU A 154 -5.33 14.54 -7.13
CA LEU A 154 -4.55 13.61 -6.33
C LEU A 154 -4.16 12.37 -7.12
N SER A 155 -5.07 11.80 -7.93
CA SER A 155 -4.76 10.68 -8.83
C SER A 155 -3.60 11.02 -9.76
N LYS A 156 -3.62 12.22 -10.38
CA LYS A 156 -2.54 12.67 -11.25
C LYS A 156 -1.21 12.80 -10.50
N HIS A 157 -1.23 13.27 -9.24
CA HIS A 157 -0.01 13.34 -8.43
C HIS A 157 0.55 11.95 -8.11
N VAL A 158 -0.32 10.99 -7.78
CA VAL A 158 0.06 9.59 -7.57
C VAL A 158 0.71 9.03 -8.84
N ASP A 159 0.11 9.24 -10.02
CA ASP A 159 0.67 8.77 -11.28
C ASP A 159 2.06 9.37 -11.56
N ASN A 160 2.25 10.66 -11.28
CA ASN A 160 3.55 11.31 -11.40
C ASN A 160 4.59 10.71 -10.45
N LEU A 161 4.21 10.41 -9.19
CA LEU A 161 5.10 9.78 -8.21
C LEU A 161 5.47 8.36 -8.62
N VAL A 162 4.50 7.57 -9.09
CA VAL A 162 4.74 6.20 -9.59
C VAL A 162 5.71 6.23 -10.78
N ASN A 163 5.54 7.17 -11.70
CA ASN A 163 6.46 7.33 -12.83
C ASN A 163 7.87 7.75 -12.38
N ALA A 164 7.98 8.64 -11.39
CA ALA A 164 9.26 9.03 -10.82
C ALA A 164 9.95 7.85 -10.12
N GLU A 165 9.21 7.06 -9.35
CA GLU A 165 9.69 5.83 -8.70
C GLU A 165 10.19 4.81 -9.73
N ALA A 166 9.43 4.58 -10.81
CA ALA A 166 9.84 3.67 -11.87
C ALA A 166 11.16 4.12 -12.51
N LYS A 167 11.33 5.43 -12.74
CA LYS A 167 12.55 5.99 -13.30
C LYS A 167 13.75 5.84 -12.36
N THR A 168 13.59 6.16 -11.08
CA THR A 168 14.68 6.02 -10.09
C THR A 168 15.07 4.56 -9.89
N LYS A 169 14.09 3.65 -9.87
CA LYS A 169 14.34 2.21 -9.81
C LYS A 169 15.14 1.70 -11.00
N SER A 170 14.80 2.16 -12.21
CA SER A 170 15.58 1.84 -13.42
C SER A 170 17.01 2.38 -13.34
N GLN A 171 17.22 3.61 -12.85
CA GLN A 171 18.56 4.16 -12.65
C GLN A 171 19.36 3.36 -11.61
N LEU A 172 18.77 3.01 -10.47
CA LEU A 172 19.41 2.16 -9.47
C LEU A 172 19.84 0.81 -10.04
N GLN A 173 18.99 0.20 -10.86
CA GLN A 173 19.33 -1.05 -11.53
C GLN A 173 20.55 -0.87 -12.46
N THR A 174 20.61 0.21 -13.26
CA THR A 174 21.78 0.45 -14.12
C THR A 174 23.06 0.68 -13.33
N TYR A 175 22.99 1.39 -12.19
CA TYR A 175 24.16 1.59 -11.33
C TYR A 175 24.60 0.30 -10.65
N GLN A 176 23.67 -0.56 -10.26
CA GLN A 176 23.99 -1.87 -9.71
C GLN A 176 24.68 -2.76 -10.75
N GLU A 177 24.17 -2.80 -11.98
CA GLU A 177 24.79 -3.56 -13.08
C GLU A 177 26.20 -3.05 -13.41
N GLN A 178 26.43 -1.73 -13.35
CA GLN A 178 27.76 -1.14 -13.50
C GLN A 178 28.70 -1.56 -12.37
N LEU A 179 28.24 -1.48 -11.11
CA LEU A 179 29.03 -1.86 -9.95
C LEU A 179 29.39 -3.36 -9.97
N ASP A 180 28.44 -4.22 -10.34
CA ASP A 180 28.68 -5.66 -10.48
C ASP A 180 29.72 -5.94 -11.58
N ASN A 181 29.69 -5.19 -12.69
CA ASN A 181 30.68 -5.31 -13.75
C ASN A 181 32.07 -4.83 -13.30
N GLU A 182 32.16 -3.68 -12.61
CA GLU A 182 33.41 -3.18 -12.04
C GLU A 182 33.99 -4.14 -10.99
N GLU A 183 33.15 -4.71 -10.12
CA GLU A 183 33.58 -5.70 -9.13
C GLU A 183 34.12 -6.98 -9.80
N GLN A 184 33.51 -7.41 -10.91
CA GLN A 184 34.01 -8.52 -11.70
C GLN A 184 35.36 -8.21 -12.37
N LEU A 185 35.53 -7.00 -12.89
CA LEU A 185 36.81 -6.56 -13.45
C LEU A 185 37.90 -6.52 -12.37
N LEU A 186 37.58 -5.98 -11.19
CA LEU A 186 38.50 -5.91 -10.06
C LEU A 186 38.89 -7.31 -9.55
N LYS A 187 37.93 -8.24 -9.42
CA LYS A 187 38.20 -9.65 -9.09
C LYS A 187 39.11 -10.32 -10.11
N ARG A 188 38.90 -10.07 -11.41
CA ARG A 188 39.77 -10.60 -12.47
C ARG A 188 41.18 -10.00 -12.35
N LEU A 189 41.31 -8.69 -12.15
CA LEU A 189 42.60 -8.03 -11.97
C LEU A 189 43.35 -8.58 -10.75
N HIS A 190 42.66 -8.80 -9.63
CA HIS A 190 43.25 -9.40 -8.43
C HIS A 190 43.82 -10.80 -8.73
N LYS A 191 43.08 -11.63 -9.46
CA LYS A 191 43.57 -12.96 -9.89
C LYS A 191 44.79 -12.87 -10.79
N GLU A 192 44.78 -11.96 -11.75
CA GLU A 192 45.92 -11.74 -12.66
C GLU A 192 47.17 -11.27 -11.88
N LEU A 193 47.00 -10.37 -10.90
CA LEU A 193 48.09 -9.90 -10.04
C LEU A 193 48.63 -10.99 -9.11
N VAL A 194 47.75 -11.78 -8.49
CA VAL A 194 48.16 -12.94 -7.66
C VAL A 194 48.94 -13.94 -8.50
N ALA A 195 48.50 -14.23 -9.74
CA ALA A 195 49.21 -15.12 -10.64
C ALA A 195 50.60 -14.57 -11.05
N ALA A 196 50.71 -13.24 -11.24
CA ALA A 196 51.98 -12.61 -11.63
C ALA A 196 52.98 -12.49 -10.46
N LEU A 197 52.48 -12.31 -9.23
CA LEU A 197 53.28 -11.92 -8.06
C LEU A 197 53.33 -12.99 -6.96
N GLY A 198 52.62 -14.11 -7.08
CA GLY A 198 52.46 -15.14 -6.04
C GLY A 198 53.76 -15.78 -5.53
N GLU A 199 54.82 -15.75 -6.36
CA GLU A 199 56.15 -16.25 -6.01
C GLU A 199 57.00 -15.24 -5.24
N ILE A 200 56.53 -14.00 -5.11
CA ILE A 200 57.24 -12.91 -4.43
C ILE A 200 56.71 -12.77 -3.01
N VAL A 201 57.64 -12.61 -2.09
CA VAL A 201 57.37 -12.44 -0.65
C VAL A 201 57.84 -11.06 -0.25
N LEU A 202 56.96 -10.26 0.35
CA LEU A 202 57.30 -8.96 0.90
C LEU A 202 57.70 -9.08 2.37
N PRO A 203 58.74 -8.36 2.83
CA PRO A 203 59.04 -8.23 4.25
C PRO A 203 57.94 -7.40 4.92
N HIS A 204 57.22 -7.94 5.90
CA HIS A 204 56.15 -7.24 6.63
C HIS A 204 56.75 -6.27 7.66
N THR A 205 56.54 -4.96 7.48
CA THR A 205 56.98 -3.92 8.43
C THR A 205 55.79 -3.48 9.27
N THR A 206 55.59 -4.06 10.44
CA THR A 206 54.61 -3.49 11.40
C THR A 206 55.19 -2.22 12.01
N VAL A 207 54.43 -1.12 11.96
CA VAL A 207 54.83 0.20 12.50
C VAL A 207 55.22 0.16 13.99
N ASN A 208 54.81 -0.89 14.73
CA ASN A 208 54.98 -1.01 16.18
C ASN A 208 56.12 -1.93 16.65
N ASP A 209 56.83 -2.64 15.76
CA ASP A 209 57.98 -3.46 16.18
C ASP A 209 59.01 -3.62 15.04
N PRO A 210 60.17 -2.94 15.09
CA PRO A 210 61.22 -3.05 14.08
C PRO A 210 61.87 -4.44 14.01
N ASN A 211 61.54 -5.38 14.92
CA ASN A 211 62.07 -6.74 14.93
C ASN A 211 61.04 -7.83 14.55
N SER A 212 59.79 -7.46 14.24
CA SER A 212 58.78 -8.39 13.73
C SER A 212 59.09 -8.77 12.27
N LYS A 213 59.86 -9.85 12.08
CA LYS A 213 60.10 -10.47 10.76
C LYS A 213 58.86 -11.25 10.30
N GLY A 214 57.81 -10.53 9.91
CA GLY A 214 56.71 -11.12 9.15
C GLY A 214 57.06 -11.15 7.67
N THR A 215 56.52 -12.12 6.92
CA THR A 215 56.58 -12.14 5.47
C THR A 215 55.17 -12.23 4.91
N GLU A 216 54.81 -11.31 4.01
CA GLU A 216 53.49 -11.28 3.37
C GLU A 216 53.58 -11.82 1.94
N ARG A 217 52.65 -12.72 1.59
CA ARG A 217 52.42 -13.17 0.22
C ARG A 217 51.11 -12.59 -0.29
N ILE A 218 51.07 -12.30 -1.59
CA ILE A 218 49.85 -11.82 -2.23
C ILE A 218 48.81 -12.95 -2.29
N THR A 219 47.58 -12.63 -1.90
CA THR A 219 46.38 -13.48 -2.03
C THR A 219 45.25 -12.66 -2.62
N GLU A 220 44.18 -13.28 -3.13
CA GLU A 220 43.06 -12.56 -3.75
C GLU A 220 42.42 -11.51 -2.82
N THR A 221 42.48 -11.73 -1.50
CA THR A 221 41.96 -10.83 -0.46
C THR A 221 43.00 -9.87 0.13
N SER A 222 44.30 -10.05 -0.16
CA SER A 222 45.37 -9.21 0.38
C SER A 222 46.04 -8.32 -0.68
N VAL A 223 45.57 -8.32 -1.93
CA VAL A 223 46.17 -7.55 -3.04
C VAL A 223 46.38 -6.08 -2.68
N GLU A 224 45.38 -5.40 -2.11
CA GLU A 224 45.47 -3.98 -1.78
C GLU A 224 46.49 -3.68 -0.65
N SER A 225 46.51 -4.53 0.38
CA SER A 225 47.50 -4.45 1.47
C SER A 225 48.91 -4.65 0.93
N PHE A 226 49.11 -5.71 0.14
CA PHE A 226 50.38 -6.05 -0.48
C PHE A 226 50.90 -4.91 -1.37
N LEU A 227 50.04 -4.33 -2.23
CA LEU A 227 50.41 -3.21 -3.10
C LEU A 227 50.69 -1.92 -2.31
N SER A 228 49.90 -1.66 -1.26
CA SER A 228 50.16 -0.51 -0.36
C SER A 228 51.51 -0.64 0.32
N GLN A 229 51.84 -1.84 0.79
CA GLN A 229 53.11 -2.11 1.43
C GLN A 229 54.28 -2.01 0.44
N LEU A 230 54.14 -2.57 -0.76
CA LEU A 230 55.11 -2.40 -1.84
C LEU A 230 55.35 -0.92 -2.16
N GLY A 231 54.28 -0.12 -2.20
CA GLY A 231 54.36 1.33 -2.41
C GLY A 231 55.12 2.04 -1.28
N GLN A 232 54.97 1.60 -0.03
CA GLN A 232 55.73 2.12 1.11
C GLN A 232 57.22 1.75 1.03
N LEU A 233 57.55 0.50 0.69
CA LEU A 233 58.93 0.05 0.50
C LEU A 233 59.63 0.83 -0.61
N HIS A 234 58.95 1.06 -1.74
CA HIS A 234 59.47 1.87 -2.82
C HIS A 234 59.71 3.34 -2.41
N LYS A 235 58.76 3.96 -1.68
CA LYS A 235 58.91 5.35 -1.19
C LYS A 235 60.06 5.50 -0.19
N SER A 236 60.21 4.52 0.71
CA SER A 236 61.26 4.51 1.74
C SER A 236 62.63 4.04 1.23
N LYS A 237 62.71 3.57 -0.02
CA LYS A 237 63.89 2.96 -0.64
C LYS A 237 64.45 1.76 0.14
N GLN A 238 63.58 1.02 0.83
CA GLN A 238 63.93 -0.18 1.58
C GLN A 238 63.68 -1.43 0.74
N HIS A 239 64.49 -2.47 0.92
CA HIS A 239 64.34 -3.77 0.23
C HIS A 239 64.19 -3.62 -1.30
N MET A 240 65.00 -2.74 -1.90
CA MET A 240 64.91 -2.39 -3.32
C MET A 240 65.16 -3.57 -4.27
N ASP A 241 65.90 -4.58 -3.81
CA ASP A 241 66.06 -5.87 -4.48
C ASP A 241 64.71 -6.57 -4.69
N VAL A 242 63.86 -6.62 -3.66
CA VAL A 242 62.51 -7.17 -3.75
C VAL A 242 61.62 -6.31 -4.62
N VAL A 243 61.69 -4.98 -4.48
CA VAL A 243 60.92 -4.03 -5.30
C VAL A 243 61.26 -4.17 -6.79
N ASN A 244 62.55 -4.24 -7.14
CA ASN A 244 63.00 -4.45 -8.52
C ASN A 244 62.54 -5.80 -9.07
N LYS A 245 62.53 -6.85 -8.24
CA LYS A 245 62.00 -8.17 -8.61
C LYS A 245 60.50 -8.12 -8.93
N VAL A 246 59.72 -7.34 -8.18
CA VAL A 246 58.29 -7.11 -8.47
C VAL A 246 58.12 -6.37 -9.80
N ILE A 247 58.89 -5.29 -10.03
CA ILE A 247 58.86 -4.54 -11.30
C ILE A 247 59.16 -5.47 -12.49
N GLN A 248 60.18 -6.31 -12.38
CA GLN A 248 60.55 -7.27 -13.42
C GLN A 248 59.43 -8.31 -13.65
N ALA A 249 58.82 -8.82 -12.58
CA ALA A 249 57.72 -9.78 -12.67
C ALA A 249 56.50 -9.15 -13.37
N LEU A 250 56.14 -7.91 -13.04
CA LEU A 250 55.07 -7.16 -13.70
C LEU A 250 55.37 -6.96 -15.19
N ASN A 251 56.55 -6.46 -15.55
CA ASN A 251 56.95 -6.28 -16.95
C ASN A 251 56.88 -7.60 -17.74
N THR A 252 57.31 -8.70 -17.11
CA THR A 252 57.23 -10.04 -17.69
C THR A 252 55.79 -10.50 -17.88
N ALA A 253 54.93 -10.26 -16.88
CA ALA A 253 53.51 -10.61 -16.94
C ALA A 253 52.75 -9.81 -18.00
N ILE A 254 53.08 -8.52 -18.19
CA ILE A 254 52.56 -7.68 -19.27
C ILE A 254 53.01 -8.23 -20.63
N ALA A 255 54.30 -8.49 -20.81
CA ALA A 255 54.83 -9.02 -22.07
C ALA A 255 54.22 -10.38 -22.44
N LYS A 256 53.93 -11.22 -21.44
CA LYS A 256 53.27 -12.53 -21.60
C LYS A 256 51.73 -12.45 -21.69
N LYS A 257 51.13 -11.26 -21.64
CA LYS A 257 49.67 -11.04 -21.63
C LYS A 257 48.96 -11.81 -20.51
N VAL A 258 49.61 -11.92 -19.35
CA VAL A 258 49.03 -12.46 -18.11
C VAL A 258 48.17 -11.40 -17.43
N LEU A 259 48.60 -10.13 -17.48
CA LEU A 259 47.83 -8.97 -17.01
C LEU A 259 47.00 -8.38 -18.17
N LYS A 260 45.90 -9.05 -18.53
CA LYS A 260 45.10 -8.71 -19.71
C LYS A 260 44.25 -7.46 -19.52
N LEU A 261 43.94 -7.10 -18.27
CA LEU A 261 43.18 -5.88 -17.96
C LEU A 261 44.04 -4.61 -17.96
N LEU A 262 45.37 -4.74 -18.06
CA LEU A 262 46.33 -3.63 -18.05
C LEU A 262 46.93 -3.33 -19.44
N ILE A 263 46.47 -4.01 -20.49
CA ILE A 263 46.95 -3.93 -21.89
C ILE A 263 45.76 -3.60 -22.80
#